data_AF-A0A401R5P3-F1
#
_entry.id   AF-A0A401R5P3-F1
#
_cell.length_a   1.000
_cell.length_b   1.000
_cell.length_c   1.000
_cell.angle_alpha   90.00
_cell.angle_beta   90.00
_cell.angle_gamma   90.00
#
_symmetry.space_group_name_H-M   'P 1'
#
loop_
_entity.id
_entity.type
_entity.pdbx_description
1 polymer ?
#
loop_
_entity_poly.entity_id
_entity_poly.type
_entity_poly.pdbx_seq_one_letter_code
_entity_poly.pdbx_strand_id
1 'polypeptide(L)'
;MTGRGALATHGRTLLGTAPAAAEAAPAPEAGTAATPLTPAEATTTAARAAVLLAPLLPEPLDHVLLQADLTAVAPGPLHRPLAEALGVLADVESKGGATVYRFTPASVRRALDSGRSAADLQEFLTTHSRTPVPQPLAYLVDDVARKHGQLRVGAATAYVRCDDDALLAEILADRRAAALRLRRLAPTVLAAQCAPEHLLDGLRAMGYAPAAESAAGDVLVARADSYRTPPRTAPAPVPDGPPPPDRTLLEAAVRAIRAGDLAATAERKPAAAPTGTPAPGALPRTTSAETLATMQAAVLTSSPVWIGYVNADGAASQRVIAPVRVEGGYVTAYDHTSDEVRTYPLHRITGVSELADDAV
;
A
#
# COMPACT_ATOMS: atom_id res chain seq x y z
N MET A 1 16.84 -25.17 11.65
CA MET A 1 17.12 -24.32 10.47
C MET A 1 17.20 -22.88 10.91
N THR A 2 17.91 -22.02 10.17
CA THR A 2 17.90 -20.57 10.43
C THR A 2 16.58 -19.96 9.98
N GLY A 3 16.19 -18.80 10.53
CA GLY A 3 14.98 -18.08 10.11
C GLY A 3 14.96 -17.61 8.64
N ARG A 4 16.04 -17.84 7.90
CA ARG A 4 16.18 -17.56 6.46
C ARG A 4 16.18 -18.81 5.56
N GLY A 5 15.76 -19.96 6.08
CA GLY A 5 15.65 -21.19 5.27
C GLY A 5 16.97 -21.89 4.94
N ALA A 6 18.09 -21.46 5.55
CA ALA A 6 19.38 -22.13 5.43
C ALA A 6 19.66 -23.07 6.61
N LEU A 7 20.48 -24.11 6.41
CA LEU A 7 20.96 -24.98 7.49
C LEU A 7 21.94 -24.23 8.39
N ALA A 8 21.68 -24.28 9.70
CA ALA A 8 22.62 -23.85 10.72
C ALA A 8 23.84 -24.79 10.76
N THR A 9 24.96 -24.33 11.31
CA THR A 9 26.21 -25.11 11.40
C THR A 9 25.98 -26.49 12.01
N HIS A 10 25.26 -26.57 13.13
CA HIS A 10 24.90 -27.84 13.78
C HIS A 10 24.01 -28.75 12.90
N GLY A 11 23.17 -28.17 12.04
CA GLY A 11 22.34 -28.93 11.10
C GLY A 11 23.17 -29.55 9.98
N ARG A 12 24.18 -28.86 9.47
CA ARG A 12 25.09 -29.39 8.44
C ARG A 12 25.97 -30.50 8.98
N THR A 13 26.47 -30.35 10.20
CA THR A 13 27.26 -31.38 10.87
C THR A 13 26.42 -32.63 11.16
N LEU A 14 25.19 -32.45 11.66
CA LEU A 14 24.27 -33.55 11.93
C LEU A 14 23.93 -34.35 10.65
N LEU A 15 23.74 -33.66 9.53
CA LEU A 15 23.34 -34.29 8.26
C LEU A 15 24.51 -34.78 7.40
N GLY A 16 25.74 -34.66 7.88
CA GLY A 16 26.94 -35.07 7.14
C GLY A 16 27.19 -34.25 5.86
N THR A 17 26.63 -33.04 5.76
CA THR A 17 26.80 -32.14 4.60
C THR A 17 27.93 -31.12 4.82
N ALA A 18 28.78 -31.34 5.81
CA ALA A 18 29.99 -30.54 5.99
C ALA A 18 31.00 -30.90 4.89
N PRO A 19 31.72 -29.93 4.30
CA PRO A 19 32.84 -30.25 3.44
C PRO A 19 33.86 -31.06 4.27
N ALA A 20 34.38 -32.14 3.68
CA ALA A 20 35.47 -32.91 4.25
C ALA A 20 36.59 -31.96 4.68
N ALA A 21 37.15 -32.20 5.87
CA ALA A 21 38.18 -31.39 6.48
C ALA A 21 39.30 -31.04 5.47
N ALA A 22 39.34 -29.77 5.05
CA ALA A 22 40.57 -29.16 4.59
C ALA A 22 41.34 -28.75 5.86
N GLU A 23 42.52 -29.33 6.02
CA GLU A 23 43.50 -28.97 7.05
C GLU A 23 43.72 -27.46 7.12
N ALA A 24 43.83 -26.96 8.36
CA ALA A 24 44.54 -25.74 8.75
C ALA A 24 44.26 -24.45 7.95
N ALA A 25 43.21 -23.72 8.32
CA ALA A 25 43.14 -22.26 8.13
C ALA A 25 42.34 -21.61 9.27
N PRO A 26 42.69 -20.38 9.72
CA PRO A 26 42.04 -19.75 10.86
C PRO A 26 40.59 -19.42 10.55
N ALA A 27 39.76 -19.36 11.60
CA ALA A 27 38.31 -19.19 11.57
C ALA A 27 37.83 -18.26 10.43
N PRO A 28 36.87 -18.70 9.58
CA PRO A 28 36.25 -17.79 8.65
C PRO A 28 35.32 -16.86 9.43
N GLU A 29 35.58 -15.57 9.32
CA GLU A 29 34.67 -14.52 9.73
C GLU A 29 33.28 -14.72 9.10
N ALA A 30 32.26 -14.24 9.82
CA ALA A 30 30.85 -14.36 9.49
C ALA A 30 30.56 -14.04 8.01
N GLY A 31 29.87 -14.95 7.31
CA GLY A 31 29.16 -14.56 6.08
C GLY A 31 29.24 -15.46 4.85
N THR A 32 29.59 -16.76 4.94
CA THR A 32 29.33 -17.64 3.79
C THR A 32 27.82 -17.78 3.63
N ALA A 33 27.25 -17.09 2.64
CA ALA A 33 25.82 -17.11 2.31
C ALA A 33 25.41 -18.54 1.97
N ALA A 34 24.90 -19.26 2.96
CA ALA A 34 24.33 -20.58 2.76
C ALA A 34 23.10 -20.42 1.86
N THR A 35 23.12 -21.07 0.69
CA THR A 35 22.02 -21.05 -0.26
C THR A 35 20.73 -21.46 0.46
N PRO A 36 19.66 -20.65 0.39
CA PRO A 36 18.39 -21.01 1.00
C PRO A 36 17.85 -22.27 0.32
N LEU A 37 17.43 -23.25 1.14
CA LEU A 37 16.79 -24.47 0.65
C LEU A 37 15.40 -24.12 0.12
N THR A 38 14.95 -24.81 -0.93
CA THR A 38 13.54 -24.74 -1.32
C THR A 38 12.64 -25.31 -0.21
N PRO A 39 11.36 -24.95 -0.12
CA PRO A 39 10.45 -25.48 0.91
C PRO A 39 10.41 -27.02 0.97
N ALA A 40 10.46 -27.69 -0.20
CA ALA A 40 10.46 -29.15 -0.28
C ALA A 40 11.77 -29.77 0.24
N GLU A 41 12.91 -29.17 -0.11
CA GLU A 41 14.22 -29.60 0.40
C GLU A 41 14.34 -29.34 1.90
N ALA A 42 13.83 -28.20 2.38
CA ALA A 42 13.80 -27.86 3.81
C ALA A 42 12.99 -28.88 4.61
N THR A 43 11.79 -29.28 4.14
CA THR A 43 10.97 -30.31 4.78
C THR A 43 11.68 -31.67 4.81
N THR A 44 12.26 -32.09 3.68
CA THR A 44 13.01 -33.37 3.58
C THR A 44 14.22 -33.38 4.52
N THR A 45 14.95 -32.27 4.55
CA THR A 45 16.13 -32.07 5.39
C THR A 45 15.75 -32.06 6.88
N ALA A 46 14.65 -31.41 7.24
CA ALA A 46 14.11 -31.41 8.60
C ALA A 46 13.67 -32.82 9.02
N ALA A 47 13.02 -33.57 8.14
CA ALA A 47 12.62 -34.96 8.41
C ALA A 47 13.84 -35.86 8.66
N ARG A 48 14.90 -35.76 7.84
CA ARG A 48 16.15 -36.51 8.05
C ARG A 48 16.83 -36.14 9.37
N ALA A 49 16.90 -34.85 9.69
CA ALA A 49 17.45 -34.38 10.95
C ALA A 49 16.64 -34.89 12.15
N ALA A 50 15.31 -34.92 12.05
CA ALA A 50 14.43 -35.44 13.09
C ALA A 50 14.70 -36.94 13.35
N VAL A 51 14.88 -37.75 12.30
CA VAL A 51 15.21 -39.19 12.44
C VAL A 51 16.54 -39.39 13.17
N LEU A 52 17.56 -38.58 12.86
CA LEU A 52 18.88 -38.67 13.50
C LEU A 52 18.86 -38.21 14.96
N LEU A 53 18.03 -37.22 15.30
CA LEU A 53 17.92 -36.69 16.66
C LEU A 53 16.97 -37.49 17.55
N ALA A 54 15.95 -38.14 16.98
CA ALA A 54 14.95 -38.90 17.71
C ALA A 54 15.52 -39.84 18.79
N PRO A 55 16.54 -40.67 18.53
CA PRO A 55 17.10 -41.56 19.57
C PRO A 55 17.89 -40.85 20.66
N LEU A 56 18.21 -39.56 20.48
CA LEU A 56 18.97 -38.74 21.45
C LEU A 56 18.07 -37.91 22.36
N LEU A 57 16.77 -37.83 22.05
CA LEU A 57 15.81 -37.03 22.79
C LEU A 57 14.95 -37.91 23.71
N PRO A 58 14.56 -37.41 24.89
CA PRO A 58 13.62 -38.11 25.74
C PRO A 58 12.25 -38.24 25.06
N GLU A 59 11.55 -39.33 25.37
CA GLU A 59 10.22 -39.59 24.83
C GLU A 59 9.23 -38.51 25.29
N PRO A 60 8.47 -37.89 24.37
CA PRO A 60 7.45 -36.92 24.74
C PRO A 60 6.34 -37.56 25.58
N LEU A 61 5.83 -36.80 26.55
CA LEU A 61 4.76 -37.22 27.43
C LEU A 61 3.41 -36.64 26.97
N ASP A 62 2.36 -37.44 27.13
CA ASP A 62 0.96 -37.09 26.82
C ASP A 62 0.16 -36.68 28.06
N HIS A 63 0.84 -36.53 29.21
CA HIS A 63 0.21 -36.25 30.50
C HIS A 63 1.03 -35.33 31.40
N VAL A 64 0.36 -34.75 32.40
CA VAL A 64 0.93 -33.94 33.47
C VAL A 64 0.47 -34.39 34.86
N LEU A 65 1.20 -33.99 35.89
CA LEU A 65 0.83 -34.21 37.28
C LEU A 65 0.17 -32.95 37.84
N LEU A 66 -1.11 -33.01 38.18
CA LEU A 66 -1.83 -31.89 38.80
C LEU A 66 -1.63 -31.91 40.32
N GLN A 67 -1.32 -30.74 40.87
CA GLN A 67 -1.08 -30.52 42.29
C GLN A 67 -2.16 -29.63 42.91
N ALA A 68 -2.33 -29.73 44.23
CA ALA A 68 -3.39 -29.02 44.96
C ALA A 68 -3.20 -27.49 45.04
N ASP A 69 -2.02 -26.97 44.69
CA ASP A 69 -1.65 -25.55 44.72
C ASP A 69 -1.87 -24.84 43.37
N LEU A 70 -2.78 -25.39 42.55
CA LEU A 70 -3.10 -24.90 41.20
C LEU A 70 -1.90 -24.94 40.26
N THR A 71 -1.06 -25.97 40.38
CA THR A 71 0.05 -26.20 39.44
C THR A 71 -0.07 -27.54 38.71
N ALA A 72 0.49 -27.59 37.50
CA ALA A 72 0.73 -28.82 36.75
C ALA A 72 2.23 -28.96 36.51
N VAL A 73 2.78 -30.14 36.78
CA VAL A 73 4.18 -30.47 36.55
C VAL A 73 4.28 -31.43 35.38
N ALA A 74 5.05 -31.03 34.36
CA ALA A 74 5.47 -31.86 33.25
C ALA A 74 6.91 -32.34 33.49
N PRO A 75 7.12 -33.63 33.85
CA PRO A 75 8.45 -34.16 34.19
C PRO A 75 9.36 -34.36 32.97
N GLY A 76 8.86 -34.13 31.76
CA GLY A 76 9.59 -34.26 30.50
C GLY A 76 8.95 -33.38 29.41
N PRO A 77 9.48 -33.41 28.18
CA PRO A 77 8.87 -32.67 27.08
C PRO A 77 7.46 -33.21 26.81
N LEU A 78 6.49 -32.32 26.63
CA LEU A 78 5.13 -32.73 26.31
C LEU A 78 4.94 -32.90 24.80
N HIS A 79 4.01 -33.75 24.40
CA HIS A 79 3.50 -33.73 23.04
C HIS A 79 2.98 -32.33 22.70
N ARG A 80 3.27 -31.88 21.48
CA ARG A 80 3.00 -30.51 21.04
C ARG A 80 1.55 -30.05 21.27
N PRO A 81 0.49 -30.85 20.95
CA PRO A 81 -0.88 -30.43 21.20
C PRO A 81 -1.19 -30.17 22.67
N LEU A 82 -0.64 -31.01 23.57
CA LEU A 82 -0.80 -30.85 25.02
C LEU A 82 -0.05 -29.61 25.52
N ALA A 83 1.19 -29.41 25.05
CA ALA A 83 1.99 -28.24 25.40
C ALA A 83 1.32 -26.92 24.98
N GLU A 84 0.75 -26.87 23.77
CA GLU A 84 0.04 -25.71 23.24
C GLU A 84 -1.24 -25.43 24.03
N ALA A 85 -2.04 -26.47 24.31
CA ALA A 85 -3.26 -26.34 25.11
C ALA A 85 -2.96 -25.88 26.55
N LEU A 86 -1.94 -26.45 27.22
CA LEU A 86 -1.52 -26.00 28.55
C LEU A 86 -0.92 -24.59 28.52
N GLY A 87 -0.21 -24.20 27.46
CA GLY A 87 0.29 -22.84 27.30
C GLY A 87 -0.82 -21.78 27.19
N VAL A 88 -2.01 -22.18 26.73
CA VAL A 88 -3.20 -21.32 26.77
C VAL A 88 -3.85 -21.37 28.15
N LEU A 89 -4.01 -22.56 28.73
CA LEU A 89 -4.78 -22.78 29.97
C LEU A 89 -4.05 -22.37 31.26
N ALA A 90 -2.72 -22.28 31.22
CA ALA A 90 -1.88 -21.99 32.38
C ALA A 90 -0.68 -21.12 31.98
N ASP A 91 -0.06 -20.48 32.97
CA ASP A 91 1.15 -19.68 32.79
C ASP A 91 2.38 -20.53 33.17
N VAL A 92 3.48 -20.41 32.41
CA VAL A 92 4.70 -21.18 32.70
C VAL A 92 5.52 -20.47 33.77
N GLU A 93 5.66 -21.10 34.93
CA GLU A 93 6.44 -20.57 36.06
C GLU A 93 7.93 -20.95 35.95
N SER A 94 8.22 -22.19 35.55
CA SER A 94 9.59 -22.67 35.37
C SER A 94 9.70 -23.63 34.18
N LYS A 95 10.82 -23.58 33.47
CA LYS A 95 11.18 -24.44 32.32
C LYS A 95 12.45 -25.26 32.60
N GLY A 96 12.71 -25.57 33.87
CA GLY A 96 13.87 -26.36 34.28
C GLY A 96 13.77 -27.83 33.86
N GLY A 97 14.32 -28.74 34.67
CA GLY A 97 14.24 -30.19 34.42
C GLY A 97 12.80 -30.73 34.38
N ALA A 98 11.85 -30.00 34.97
CA ALA A 98 10.42 -30.19 34.79
C ALA A 98 9.79 -28.82 34.47
N THR A 99 8.84 -28.80 33.54
CA THR A 99 8.08 -27.57 33.26
C THR A 99 6.93 -27.47 34.24
N VAL A 100 6.86 -26.36 34.96
CA VAL A 100 5.79 -26.09 35.94
C VAL A 100 4.85 -25.05 35.35
N TYR A 101 3.58 -25.42 35.27
CA TYR A 101 2.50 -24.57 34.82
C TYR A 101 1.66 -24.16 36.02
N ARG A 102 1.28 -22.90 36.12
CA ARG A 102 0.40 -22.38 37.16
C ARG A 102 -0.94 -21.95 36.56
N PHE A 103 -2.02 -22.48 37.11
CA PHE A 103 -3.37 -22.06 36.76
C PHE A 103 -3.74 -20.82 37.58
N THR A 104 -4.07 -19.76 36.86
CA THR A 104 -4.55 -18.49 37.39
C THR A 104 -5.94 -18.17 36.83
N PRO A 105 -6.76 -17.34 37.50
CA PRO A 105 -8.04 -16.90 36.94
C PRO A 105 -7.91 -16.26 35.55
N ALA A 106 -6.80 -15.56 35.29
CA ALA A 106 -6.52 -14.94 33.99
C ALA A 106 -6.20 -15.98 32.91
N SER A 107 -5.38 -16.99 33.22
CA SER A 107 -5.06 -18.07 32.28
C SER A 107 -6.28 -18.94 31.91
N VAL A 108 -7.14 -19.23 32.89
CA VAL A 108 -8.40 -19.95 32.64
C VAL A 108 -9.34 -19.11 31.78
N ARG A 109 -9.48 -17.81 32.08
CA ARG A 109 -10.28 -16.89 31.24
C ARG A 109 -9.78 -16.87 29.80
N ARG A 110 -8.46 -16.78 29.60
CA ARG A 110 -7.83 -16.82 28.28
C ARG A 110 -8.17 -18.11 27.51
N ALA A 111 -8.26 -19.25 28.20
CA ALA A 111 -8.72 -20.48 27.58
C ALA A 111 -10.21 -20.44 27.18
N LEU A 112 -11.08 -19.86 28.01
CA LEU A 112 -12.49 -19.66 27.67
C LEU A 112 -12.67 -18.67 26.51
N ASP A 113 -11.87 -17.62 26.45
CA ASP A 113 -11.85 -16.64 25.35
C ASP A 113 -11.48 -17.30 24.01
N SER A 114 -10.74 -18.41 24.03
CA SER A 114 -10.43 -19.21 22.83
C SER A 114 -11.60 -20.07 22.33
N GLY A 115 -12.77 -19.98 22.98
CA GLY A 115 -14.00 -20.70 22.61
C GLY A 115 -14.18 -22.06 23.27
N ARG A 116 -13.33 -22.44 24.23
CA ARG A 116 -13.47 -23.69 25.00
C ARG A 116 -14.51 -23.53 26.11
N SER A 117 -15.31 -24.57 26.34
CA SER A 117 -16.27 -24.60 27.45
C SER A 117 -15.61 -25.06 28.76
N ALA A 118 -16.25 -24.78 29.90
CA ALA A 118 -15.78 -25.29 31.20
C ALA A 118 -15.71 -26.82 31.24
N ALA A 119 -16.69 -27.49 30.61
CA ALA A 119 -16.73 -28.94 30.48
C ALA A 119 -15.54 -29.45 29.65
N ASP A 120 -15.23 -28.79 28.53
CA ASP A 120 -14.10 -29.16 27.68
C ASP A 120 -12.77 -29.01 28.43
N LEU A 121 -12.64 -27.97 29.27
CA LEU A 121 -11.45 -27.76 30.09
C LEU A 121 -11.31 -28.83 31.17
N GLN A 122 -12.40 -29.20 31.84
CA GLN A 122 -12.40 -30.26 32.85
C GLN A 122 -12.12 -31.64 32.24
N GLU A 123 -12.72 -31.95 31.09
CA GLU A 123 -12.46 -33.18 30.33
C GLU A 123 -11.00 -33.24 29.87
N PHE A 124 -10.48 -32.14 29.34
CA PHE A 124 -9.07 -32.03 28.94
C PHE A 124 -8.12 -32.29 30.11
N LEU A 125 -8.35 -31.65 31.26
CA LEU A 125 -7.52 -31.85 32.45
C LEU A 125 -7.61 -33.29 32.97
N THR A 126 -8.79 -33.90 32.91
CA THR A 126 -8.99 -35.29 33.34
C THR A 126 -8.29 -36.28 32.40
N THR A 127 -8.35 -36.02 31.08
CA THR A 127 -7.77 -36.88 30.06
C THR A 127 -6.23 -36.85 30.09
N HIS A 128 -5.65 -35.66 30.29
CA HIS A 128 -4.20 -35.47 30.24
C HIS A 128 -3.54 -35.40 31.62
N SER A 129 -4.24 -35.78 32.70
CA SER A 129 -3.60 -35.87 34.01
C SER A 129 -3.41 -37.32 34.48
N ARG A 130 -2.23 -37.57 35.05
CA ARG A 130 -1.95 -38.82 35.77
C ARG A 130 -2.54 -38.85 37.17
N THR A 131 -2.85 -37.69 37.73
CA THR A 131 -3.49 -37.54 39.05
C THR A 131 -4.93 -37.09 38.86
N PRO A 132 -5.85 -37.39 39.79
CA PRO A 132 -7.18 -36.83 39.76
C PRO A 132 -7.12 -35.29 39.77
N VAL A 133 -8.04 -34.63 39.06
CA VAL A 133 -8.12 -33.16 39.03
C VAL A 133 -8.40 -32.65 40.46
N PRO A 134 -7.51 -31.81 41.04
CA PRO A 134 -7.72 -31.29 42.38
C PRO A 134 -8.98 -30.42 42.46
N GLN A 135 -9.74 -30.56 43.54
CA GLN A 135 -10.96 -29.78 43.77
C GLN A 135 -10.76 -28.25 43.66
N PRO A 136 -9.66 -27.66 44.15
CA PRO A 136 -9.42 -26.22 43.97
C PRO A 136 -9.33 -25.80 42.50
N LEU A 137 -8.77 -26.65 41.64
CA LEU A 137 -8.65 -26.36 40.20
C LEU A 137 -10.00 -26.47 39.50
N ALA A 138 -10.78 -27.52 39.81
CA ALA A 138 -12.14 -27.65 39.28
C ALA A 138 -13.01 -26.44 39.66
N TYR A 139 -12.94 -26.01 40.92
CA TYR A 139 -13.67 -24.84 41.40
C TYR A 139 -13.22 -23.54 40.70
N LEU A 140 -11.91 -23.35 40.49
CA LEU A 140 -11.39 -22.20 39.74
C LEU A 140 -11.96 -22.15 38.32
N VAL A 141 -12.00 -23.28 37.61
CA VAL A 141 -12.56 -23.36 36.26
C VAL A 141 -14.04 -22.98 36.27
N ASP A 142 -14.83 -23.54 37.19
CA ASP A 142 -16.26 -23.26 37.30
C ASP A 142 -16.56 -21.80 37.68
N ASP A 143 -15.81 -21.22 38.62
CA ASP A 143 -16.00 -19.83 39.05
C ASP A 143 -15.68 -18.83 37.93
N VAL A 144 -14.59 -19.06 37.19
CA VAL A 144 -14.23 -18.22 36.05
C VAL A 144 -15.23 -18.38 34.91
N ALA A 145 -15.68 -19.61 34.63
CA ALA A 145 -16.68 -19.88 33.61
C ALA A 145 -18.03 -19.24 33.91
N ARG A 146 -18.47 -19.24 35.17
CA ARG A 146 -19.71 -18.55 35.59
C ARG A 146 -19.66 -17.05 35.35
N LYS A 147 -18.48 -16.42 35.51
CA LYS A 147 -18.25 -14.99 35.31
C LYS A 147 -17.99 -14.64 33.84
N HIS A 148 -17.48 -15.58 33.07
CA HIS A 148 -17.19 -15.42 31.65
C HIS A 148 -18.48 -15.25 30.84
N GLY A 149 -18.51 -14.25 29.95
CA GLY A 149 -19.66 -14.02 29.06
C GLY A 149 -20.94 -13.48 29.74
N GLN A 150 -20.89 -13.07 31.02
CA GLN A 150 -22.02 -12.39 31.68
C GLN A 150 -22.32 -11.03 31.02
N LEU A 151 -21.27 -10.30 30.66
CA LEU A 151 -21.37 -9.06 29.90
C LEU A 151 -21.21 -9.37 28.41
N ARG A 152 -22.20 -8.94 27.62
CA ARG A 152 -22.19 -9.13 26.16
C ARG A 152 -22.13 -7.76 25.51
N VAL A 153 -21.12 -7.56 24.67
CA VAL A 153 -20.95 -6.37 23.86
C VAL A 153 -21.32 -6.70 22.43
N GLY A 154 -22.06 -5.82 21.77
CA GLY A 154 -22.38 -5.93 20.36
C GLY A 154 -22.47 -4.56 19.72
N ALA A 155 -22.28 -4.49 18.41
CA ALA A 155 -22.45 -3.26 17.66
C ALA A 155 -23.94 -2.89 17.56
N ALA A 156 -24.24 -1.63 17.81
CA ALA A 156 -25.54 -1.01 17.57
C ALA A 156 -25.28 0.38 16.99
N THR A 157 -25.59 0.57 15.71
CA THR A 157 -25.31 1.83 14.98
C THR A 157 -26.34 2.90 15.30
N ALA A 158 -27.58 2.48 15.55
CA ALA A 158 -28.68 3.32 15.98
C ALA A 158 -29.59 2.55 16.94
N TYR A 159 -30.47 3.26 17.65
CA TYR A 159 -31.46 2.66 18.53
C TYR A 159 -32.83 3.34 18.36
N VAL A 160 -33.88 2.63 18.74
CA VAL A 160 -35.25 3.15 18.86
C VAL A 160 -35.66 2.98 20.32
N ARG A 161 -36.08 4.07 20.96
CA ARG A 161 -36.71 4.05 22.27
C ARG A 161 -38.19 4.33 22.14
N CYS A 162 -39.02 3.53 22.80
CA CYS A 162 -40.46 3.78 22.90
C CYS A 162 -40.93 3.30 24.27
N ASP A 163 -41.81 4.08 24.91
CA ASP A 163 -42.36 3.71 26.21
C ASP A 163 -43.44 2.61 26.09
N ASP A 164 -43.93 2.35 24.88
CA ASP A 164 -44.86 1.26 24.56
C ASP A 164 -44.13 0.04 23.97
N ASP A 165 -44.06 -1.02 24.77
CA ASP A 165 -43.49 -2.32 24.35
C ASP A 165 -44.28 -2.96 23.20
N ALA A 166 -45.61 -2.84 23.20
CA ALA A 166 -46.45 -3.46 22.18
C ALA A 166 -46.16 -2.87 20.79
N LEU A 167 -45.93 -1.57 20.70
CA LEU A 167 -45.53 -0.90 19.46
C LEU A 167 -44.17 -1.40 18.96
N LEU A 168 -43.18 -1.60 19.84
CA LEU A 168 -41.88 -2.16 19.44
C LEU A 168 -41.99 -3.61 18.99
N ALA A 169 -42.87 -4.40 19.59
CA ALA A 169 -43.16 -5.75 19.16
C ALA A 169 -43.84 -5.78 17.77
N GLU A 170 -44.76 -4.86 17.50
CA GLU A 170 -45.39 -4.69 16.19
C GLU A 170 -44.36 -4.35 15.11
N ILE A 171 -43.49 -3.37 15.37
CA ILE A 171 -42.41 -2.96 14.46
C ILE A 171 -41.48 -4.15 14.15
N LEU A 172 -41.12 -4.95 15.16
CA LEU A 172 -40.27 -6.13 14.97
C LEU A 172 -40.96 -7.24 14.16
N ALA A 173 -42.28 -7.36 14.23
CA ALA A 173 -43.05 -8.36 13.50
C ALA A 173 -43.33 -7.96 12.04
N ASP A 174 -43.27 -6.67 11.71
CA ASP A 174 -43.49 -6.19 10.34
C ASP A 174 -42.33 -6.59 9.41
N ARG A 175 -42.66 -7.30 8.32
CA ARG A 175 -41.69 -7.71 7.30
C ARG A 175 -40.96 -6.53 6.64
N ARG A 176 -41.57 -5.34 6.58
CA ARG A 176 -40.96 -4.12 6.05
C ARG A 176 -39.75 -3.68 6.90
N ALA A 177 -39.73 -3.99 8.20
CA ALA A 177 -38.62 -3.67 9.10
C ALA A 177 -37.40 -4.59 8.92
N ALA A 178 -37.49 -5.66 8.12
CA ALA A 178 -36.39 -6.61 7.92
C ALA A 178 -35.10 -5.94 7.40
N ALA A 179 -35.24 -4.89 6.57
CA ALA A 179 -34.12 -4.11 6.05
C ALA A 179 -33.39 -3.30 7.14
N LEU A 180 -34.08 -2.95 8.22
CA LEU A 180 -33.53 -2.18 9.36
C LEU A 180 -32.72 -3.06 10.33
N ARG A 181 -32.80 -4.39 10.20
CA ARG A 181 -32.08 -5.38 11.03
C ARG A 181 -32.22 -5.08 12.52
N LEU A 182 -33.45 -4.82 12.95
CA LEU A 182 -33.77 -4.50 14.34
C LEU A 182 -33.56 -5.71 15.24
N ARG A 183 -32.99 -5.47 16.42
CA ARG A 183 -32.82 -6.44 17.49
C ARG A 183 -33.28 -5.83 18.80
N ARG A 184 -34.13 -6.52 19.53
CA ARG A 184 -34.58 -6.08 20.85
C ARG A 184 -33.44 -6.18 21.89
N LEU A 185 -33.16 -5.07 22.58
CA LEU A 185 -32.19 -5.02 23.68
C LEU A 185 -32.86 -4.97 25.05
N ALA A 186 -34.00 -4.26 25.13
CA ALA A 186 -34.84 -4.15 26.32
C ALA A 186 -36.31 -4.06 25.89
N PRO A 187 -37.28 -4.13 26.82
CA PRO A 187 -38.70 -3.97 26.48
C PRO A 187 -39.02 -2.67 25.74
N THR A 188 -38.32 -1.59 26.06
CA THR A 188 -38.53 -0.24 25.51
C THR A 188 -37.42 0.19 24.54
N VAL A 189 -36.50 -0.72 24.17
CA VAL A 189 -35.32 -0.38 23.34
C VAL A 189 -35.04 -1.43 22.27
N LEU A 190 -35.01 -0.98 21.02
CA LEU A 190 -34.49 -1.73 19.87
C LEU A 190 -33.14 -1.16 19.44
N ALA A 191 -32.21 -2.03 19.07
CA ALA A 191 -30.98 -1.65 18.35
C ALA A 191 -31.13 -1.97 16.87
N ALA A 192 -30.58 -1.09 16.04
CA ALA A 192 -30.47 -1.26 14.60
C ALA A 192 -28.99 -1.34 14.18
N GLN A 193 -28.73 -2.05 13.08
CA GLN A 193 -27.40 -2.09 12.47
C GLN A 193 -27.21 -1.04 11.36
N CYS A 194 -28.25 -0.29 11.01
CA CYS A 194 -28.21 0.78 10.03
C CYS A 194 -27.95 2.16 10.68
N ALA A 195 -27.56 3.14 9.86
CA ALA A 195 -27.37 4.53 10.30
C ALA A 195 -28.69 5.14 10.81
N PRO A 196 -28.65 6.12 11.74
CA PRO A 196 -29.84 6.78 12.28
C PRO A 196 -30.77 7.38 11.21
N GLU A 197 -30.20 7.95 10.14
CA GLU A 197 -30.95 8.55 9.02
C GLU A 197 -31.81 7.51 8.29
N HIS A 198 -31.22 6.36 7.95
CA HIS A 198 -31.94 5.25 7.33
C HIS A 198 -32.99 4.63 8.24
N LEU A 199 -32.73 4.61 9.56
CA LEU A 199 -33.70 4.13 10.55
C LEU A 199 -34.91 5.06 10.62
N LEU A 200 -34.69 6.38 10.65
CA LEU A 200 -35.76 7.38 10.63
C LEU A 200 -36.60 7.29 9.35
N ASP A 201 -35.96 7.22 8.19
CA ASP A 201 -36.65 7.14 6.91
C ASP A 201 -37.40 5.83 6.73
N GLY A 202 -36.83 4.71 7.16
CA GLY A 202 -37.49 3.41 7.11
C GLY A 202 -38.72 3.35 8.00
N LEU A 203 -38.64 3.86 9.23
CA LEU A 203 -39.79 3.94 10.14
C LEU A 203 -40.88 4.89 9.60
N ARG A 204 -40.50 6.02 8.98
CA ARG A 204 -41.45 6.92 8.30
C ARG A 204 -42.14 6.25 7.12
N ALA A 205 -41.40 5.51 6.29
CA ALA A 205 -41.96 4.76 5.17
C ALA A 205 -42.94 3.67 5.61
N MET A 206 -42.79 3.17 6.85
CA MET A 206 -43.73 2.22 7.45
C MET A 206 -45.01 2.86 8.00
N GLY A 207 -45.04 4.19 8.12
CA GLY A 207 -46.17 4.97 8.65
C GLY A 207 -45.99 5.45 10.10
N TYR A 208 -44.83 5.21 10.71
CA TYR A 208 -44.53 5.71 12.06
C TYR A 208 -43.97 7.15 12.00
N ALA A 209 -44.08 7.87 13.12
CA ALA A 209 -43.59 9.24 13.25
C ALA A 209 -42.43 9.31 14.27
N PRO A 210 -41.23 8.78 13.94
CA PRO A 210 -40.10 8.83 14.85
C PRO A 210 -39.52 10.24 14.94
N ALA A 211 -39.05 10.60 16.14
CA ALA A 211 -38.25 11.80 16.35
C ALA A 211 -36.76 11.43 16.46
N ALA A 212 -35.90 12.29 15.93
CA ALA A 212 -34.45 12.10 16.07
C ALA A 212 -34.05 12.42 17.52
N GLU A 213 -33.13 11.66 18.11
CA GLU A 213 -32.50 11.98 19.40
C GLU A 213 -31.04 12.42 19.17
N SER A 214 -30.56 13.34 19.99
CA SER A 214 -29.17 13.78 20.00
C SER A 214 -28.28 12.76 20.71
N ALA A 215 -26.95 12.91 20.63
CA ALA A 215 -26.01 12.07 21.40
C ALA A 215 -26.20 12.20 22.93
N ALA A 216 -26.86 13.26 23.40
CA ALA A 216 -27.22 13.47 24.81
C ALA A 216 -28.60 12.88 25.17
N GLY A 217 -29.35 12.33 24.20
CA GLY A 217 -30.70 11.79 24.41
C GLY A 217 -31.83 12.82 24.29
N ASP A 218 -31.51 14.07 23.94
CA ASP A 218 -32.52 15.11 23.73
C ASP A 218 -33.20 14.93 22.37
N VAL A 219 -34.52 15.11 22.32
CA VAL A 219 -35.27 15.03 21.06
C VAL A 219 -34.90 16.21 20.16
N LEU A 220 -34.24 15.90 19.05
CA LEU A 220 -33.95 16.82 17.96
C LEU A 220 -35.22 17.04 17.14
N VAL A 221 -35.86 18.20 17.35
CA VAL A 221 -36.88 18.70 16.44
C VAL A 221 -36.19 19.17 15.18
N ALA A 222 -36.03 18.27 14.20
CA ALA A 222 -35.66 18.64 12.86
C ALA A 222 -36.81 19.48 12.28
N ARG A 223 -36.71 20.80 12.41
CA ARG A 223 -37.43 21.70 11.52
C ARG A 223 -37.00 21.27 10.12
N ALA A 224 -37.95 20.95 9.25
CA ALA A 224 -37.66 20.67 7.86
C ALA A 224 -37.12 21.96 7.24
N ASP A 225 -35.84 22.21 7.43
CA ASP A 225 -35.10 23.14 6.60
C ASP A 225 -35.09 22.47 5.25
N SER A 226 -36.11 22.85 4.45
CA SER A 226 -36.10 22.63 3.02
C SER A 226 -34.71 23.02 2.56
N TYR A 227 -33.95 22.07 2.02
CA TYR A 227 -32.72 22.36 1.29
C TYR A 227 -33.11 23.26 0.11
N ARG A 228 -33.27 24.56 0.38
CA ARG A 228 -33.40 25.58 -0.65
C ARG A 228 -32.01 25.70 -1.21
N THR A 229 -31.87 25.40 -2.49
CA THR A 229 -30.68 25.78 -3.23
C THR A 229 -30.44 27.27 -2.97
N PRO A 230 -29.26 27.67 -2.48
CA PRO A 230 -28.94 29.08 -2.37
C PRO A 230 -29.14 29.73 -3.74
N PRO A 231 -29.59 30.99 -3.81
CA PRO A 231 -29.83 31.66 -5.09
C PRO A 231 -28.59 31.53 -5.97
N ARG A 232 -28.76 30.94 -7.17
CA ARG A 232 -27.66 30.73 -8.11
C ARG A 232 -27.07 32.09 -8.47
N THR A 233 -25.88 32.40 -7.98
CA THR A 233 -25.09 33.52 -8.48
C THR A 233 -24.70 33.21 -9.91
N ALA A 234 -25.05 34.08 -10.86
CA ALA A 234 -24.59 33.95 -12.24
C ALA A 234 -23.05 33.95 -12.28
N PRO A 235 -22.40 33.04 -13.02
CA PRO A 235 -20.96 33.09 -13.19
C PRO A 235 -20.54 34.45 -13.75
N ALA A 236 -19.48 35.05 -13.22
CA ALA A 236 -18.93 36.27 -13.79
C ALA A 236 -18.50 36.00 -15.25
N PRO A 237 -18.79 36.91 -16.21
CA PRO A 237 -18.38 36.72 -17.59
C PRO A 237 -16.85 36.59 -17.65
N VAL A 238 -16.36 35.44 -18.12
CA VAL A 238 -14.96 35.27 -18.49
C VAL A 238 -14.77 36.05 -19.80
N PRO A 239 -13.79 36.97 -19.90
CA PRO A 239 -13.52 37.62 -21.18
C PRO A 239 -13.07 36.55 -22.19
N ASP A 240 -13.87 36.33 -23.22
CA ASP A 240 -13.50 35.46 -24.33
C ASP A 240 -12.39 36.13 -25.15
N GLY A 241 -11.22 35.49 -25.18
CA GLY A 241 -10.18 35.74 -26.16
C GLY A 241 -8.84 36.22 -25.59
N PRO A 242 -7.72 35.83 -26.22
CA PRO A 242 -6.41 36.38 -25.87
C PRO A 242 -6.41 37.91 -26.05
N PRO A 243 -5.65 38.65 -25.23
CA PRO A 243 -5.60 40.10 -25.33
C PRO A 243 -5.18 40.52 -26.76
N PRO A 244 -5.71 41.64 -27.28
CA PRO A 244 -5.36 42.09 -28.61
C PRO A 244 -3.84 42.26 -28.73
N PRO A 245 -3.22 41.81 -29.83
CA PRO A 245 -1.76 41.81 -29.96
C PRO A 245 -1.21 43.24 -29.92
N ASP A 246 -0.07 43.39 -29.25
CA ASP A 246 0.59 44.68 -29.10
C ASP A 246 1.02 45.26 -30.46
N ARG A 247 1.12 46.58 -30.53
CA ARG A 247 1.40 47.33 -31.76
C ARG A 247 2.71 46.92 -32.41
N THR A 248 3.70 46.59 -31.60
CA THR A 248 5.00 46.04 -32.01
C THR A 248 4.86 44.73 -32.79
N LEU A 249 4.00 43.82 -32.34
CA LEU A 249 3.72 42.54 -33.02
C LEU A 249 3.02 42.75 -34.36
N LEU A 250 2.08 43.69 -34.43
CA LEU A 250 1.41 44.08 -35.67
C LEU A 250 2.40 44.68 -36.68
N GLU A 251 3.30 45.55 -36.23
CA GLU A 251 4.32 46.17 -37.08
C GLU A 251 5.32 45.13 -37.62
N ALA A 252 5.76 44.18 -36.77
CA ALA A 252 6.62 43.08 -37.18
C ALA A 252 5.92 42.17 -38.21
N ALA A 253 4.64 41.84 -38.01
CA ALA A 253 3.86 41.03 -38.94
C ALA A 253 3.72 41.72 -40.32
N VAL A 254 3.45 43.03 -40.34
CA VAL A 254 3.38 43.81 -41.58
C VAL A 254 4.74 43.87 -42.28
N ARG A 255 5.83 44.01 -41.53
CA ARG A 255 7.20 43.98 -42.09
C ARG A 255 7.50 42.62 -42.72
N ALA A 256 7.15 41.53 -42.05
CA ALA A 256 7.34 40.17 -42.55
C ALA A 256 6.54 39.90 -43.84
N ILE A 257 5.29 40.36 -43.92
CA ILE A 257 4.47 40.25 -45.14
C ILE A 257 5.11 41.04 -46.29
N ARG A 258 5.53 42.29 -46.05
CA ARG A 258 6.17 43.12 -47.08
C ARG A 258 7.52 42.56 -47.53
N ALA A 259 8.29 41.98 -46.62
CA ALA A 259 9.54 41.28 -46.94
C ALA A 259 9.27 40.03 -47.81
N GLY A 260 8.21 39.28 -47.49
CA GLY A 260 7.74 38.15 -48.29
C GLY A 260 7.31 38.55 -49.70
N ASP A 261 6.55 39.64 -49.84
CA ASP A 261 6.10 40.17 -51.14
C ASP A 261 7.29 40.65 -51.99
N LEU A 262 8.27 41.33 -51.39
CA LEU A 262 9.50 41.74 -52.08
C LEU A 262 10.37 40.54 -52.49
N ALA A 263 10.46 39.51 -51.64
CA ALA A 263 11.18 38.28 -51.98
C ALA A 263 10.48 37.48 -53.09
N ALA A 264 9.15 37.54 -53.18
CA ALA A 264 8.37 36.88 -54.21
C ALA A 264 8.42 37.59 -55.58
N THR A 265 8.65 38.91 -55.60
CA THR A 265 8.69 39.73 -56.83
C THR A 265 10.10 40.06 -57.32
N ALA A 266 11.15 39.76 -56.55
CA ALA A 266 12.54 39.92 -56.99
C ALA A 266 12.95 38.83 -58.00
N GLU A 267 13.19 39.22 -59.26
CA GLU A 267 13.70 38.34 -60.31
C GLU A 267 15.12 37.85 -60.01
N ARG A 268 15.28 36.54 -59.79
CA ARG A 268 16.59 35.90 -59.55
C ARG A 268 17.39 35.78 -60.85
N LYS A 269 18.58 36.39 -60.87
CA LYS A 269 19.60 36.23 -61.91
C LYS A 269 20.26 34.83 -61.79
N PRO A 270 20.26 33.99 -62.84
CA PRO A 270 20.83 32.65 -62.76
C PRO A 270 22.36 32.71 -62.84
N ALA A 271 23.04 32.18 -61.81
CA ALA A 271 24.45 31.82 -61.86
C ALA A 271 24.58 30.29 -61.79
N ALA A 272 25.33 29.77 -62.74
CA ALA A 272 25.40 28.36 -63.11
C ALA A 272 26.06 27.46 -62.05
N ALA A 273 25.53 26.24 -61.97
CA ALA A 273 26.01 25.10 -61.20
C ALA A 273 27.47 24.70 -61.56
N PRO A 274 28.06 23.81 -60.74
CA PRO A 274 28.13 22.45 -61.21
C PRO A 274 27.60 21.41 -60.20
N THR A 275 26.79 20.51 -60.76
CA THR A 275 26.53 19.11 -60.33
C THR A 275 25.94 18.88 -58.94
N GLY A 276 24.61 18.71 -58.92
CA GLY A 276 23.88 18.01 -57.86
C GLY A 276 22.71 18.82 -57.35
N THR A 277 21.56 18.73 -58.02
CA THR A 277 20.28 19.33 -57.62
C THR A 277 19.91 18.95 -56.18
N PRO A 278 19.81 19.88 -55.22
CA PRO A 278 19.09 19.63 -53.97
C PRO A 278 17.64 20.10 -54.16
N ALA A 279 16.69 19.20 -53.90
CA ALA A 279 15.27 19.53 -53.87
C ALA A 279 14.97 20.55 -52.75
N PRO A 280 13.96 21.42 -52.91
CA PRO A 280 13.51 22.32 -51.85
C PRO A 280 13.00 21.49 -50.66
N GLY A 281 13.58 21.68 -49.47
CA GLY A 281 13.21 20.95 -48.26
C GLY A 281 14.25 19.96 -47.70
N ALA A 282 15.46 19.89 -48.27
CA ALA A 282 16.54 19.06 -47.72
C ALA A 282 17.19 19.70 -46.48
N LEU A 283 17.35 18.91 -45.41
CA LEU A 283 18.07 19.27 -44.19
C LEU A 283 19.51 19.74 -44.52
N PRO A 284 20.05 20.80 -43.88
CA PRO A 284 21.45 21.18 -44.04
C PRO A 284 22.29 20.01 -43.57
N ARG A 285 23.32 19.68 -44.33
CA ARG A 285 24.36 18.72 -43.92
C ARG A 285 25.68 19.45 -43.86
N THR A 286 25.93 20.13 -42.74
CA THR A 286 27.22 20.75 -42.43
C THR A 286 28.11 19.73 -41.73
N THR A 287 29.43 19.89 -41.87
CA THR A 287 30.36 19.01 -41.15
C THR A 287 30.30 19.29 -39.64
N SER A 288 30.65 18.32 -38.79
CA SER A 288 30.55 18.49 -37.33
C SER A 288 31.40 19.65 -36.79
N ALA A 289 32.54 19.93 -37.42
CA ALA A 289 33.40 21.07 -37.07
C ALA A 289 32.74 22.41 -37.39
N GLU A 290 32.09 22.51 -38.56
CA GLU A 290 31.36 23.69 -39.00
C GLU A 290 30.13 23.95 -38.13
N THR A 291 29.35 22.91 -37.82
CA THR A 291 28.23 22.97 -36.88
C THR A 291 28.63 23.53 -35.50
N LEU A 292 29.77 23.07 -34.96
CA LEU A 292 30.25 23.54 -33.66
C LEU A 292 30.69 25.01 -33.74
N ALA A 293 31.43 25.39 -34.79
CA ALA A 293 31.89 26.77 -34.99
C ALA A 293 30.72 27.74 -35.13
N THR A 294 29.72 27.42 -35.95
CA THR A 294 28.50 28.22 -36.11
C THR A 294 27.72 28.33 -34.80
N MET A 295 27.61 27.25 -34.03
CA MET A 295 26.90 27.30 -32.75
C MET A 295 27.64 28.14 -31.70
N GLN A 296 28.97 28.08 -31.66
CA GLN A 296 29.78 28.92 -30.78
C GLN A 296 29.70 30.40 -31.16
N ALA A 297 29.72 30.71 -32.46
CA ALA A 297 29.50 32.06 -32.95
C ALA A 297 28.11 32.58 -32.56
N ALA A 298 27.07 31.76 -32.75
CA ALA A 298 25.70 32.10 -32.38
C ALA A 298 25.48 32.27 -30.88
N VAL A 299 26.21 31.56 -30.00
CA VAL A 299 26.19 31.83 -28.55
C VAL A 299 26.76 33.21 -28.23
N LEU A 300 27.84 33.61 -28.91
CA LEU A 300 28.47 34.92 -28.70
C LEU A 300 27.58 36.07 -29.17
N THR A 301 26.87 35.90 -30.29
CA THR A 301 25.97 36.91 -30.85
C THR A 301 24.53 36.81 -30.33
N SER A 302 24.20 35.72 -29.62
CA SER A 302 22.82 35.35 -29.25
C SER A 302 21.85 35.28 -30.44
N SER A 303 22.36 34.96 -31.64
CA SER A 303 21.55 34.88 -32.86
C SER A 303 20.80 33.55 -32.96
N PRO A 304 19.52 33.54 -33.36
CA PRO A 304 18.78 32.29 -33.57
C PRO A 304 19.29 31.55 -34.79
N VAL A 305 19.42 30.23 -34.67
CA VAL A 305 19.98 29.37 -35.70
C VAL A 305 18.99 28.25 -36.03
N TRP A 306 18.93 27.89 -37.31
CA TRP A 306 18.12 26.78 -37.75
C TRP A 306 18.94 25.48 -37.77
N ILE A 307 18.41 24.44 -37.13
CA ILE A 307 19.05 23.14 -37.01
C ILE A 307 18.17 22.00 -37.53
N GLY A 308 18.81 21.02 -38.17
CA GLY A 308 18.25 19.67 -38.31
C GLY A 308 18.66 18.82 -37.12
N TYR A 309 17.71 18.21 -36.41
CA TYR A 309 17.95 17.39 -35.22
C TYR A 309 17.26 16.03 -35.30
N VAL A 310 17.96 14.97 -34.94
CA VAL A 310 17.43 13.60 -34.87
C VAL A 310 17.20 13.20 -33.41
N ASN A 311 15.96 12.83 -33.08
CA ASN A 311 15.58 12.38 -31.73
C ASN A 311 16.13 10.98 -31.41
N ALA A 312 16.03 10.55 -30.14
CA ALA A 312 16.47 9.22 -29.70
C ALA A 312 15.82 8.06 -30.48
N ASP A 313 14.59 8.26 -30.96
CA ASP A 313 13.83 7.29 -31.76
C ASP A 313 14.19 7.32 -33.25
N GLY A 314 15.21 8.09 -33.65
CA GLY A 314 15.70 8.16 -35.03
C GLY A 314 14.90 9.08 -35.97
N ALA A 315 13.84 9.73 -35.49
CA ALA A 315 13.06 10.68 -36.26
C ALA A 315 13.79 12.02 -36.43
N ALA A 316 13.99 12.46 -37.68
CA ALA A 316 14.56 13.76 -38.02
C ALA A 316 13.51 14.88 -37.95
N SER A 317 13.87 15.98 -37.32
CA SER A 317 13.03 17.18 -37.16
C SER A 317 13.85 18.45 -37.42
N GLN A 318 13.19 19.54 -37.77
CA GLN A 318 13.80 20.85 -38.00
C GLN A 318 13.37 21.79 -36.89
N ARG A 319 14.31 22.57 -36.32
CA ARG A 319 14.06 23.44 -35.16
C ARG A 319 14.82 24.76 -35.31
N VAL A 320 14.22 25.85 -34.81
CA VAL A 320 14.90 27.14 -34.66
C VAL A 320 15.25 27.30 -33.19
N ILE A 321 16.55 27.37 -32.89
CA ILE A 321 17.04 27.45 -31.53
C ILE A 321 17.91 28.70 -31.33
N ALA A 322 17.79 29.35 -30.19
CA ALA A 322 18.72 30.39 -29.75
C ALA A 322 19.72 29.78 -28.75
N PRO A 323 20.95 29.49 -29.17
CA PRO A 323 21.91 28.79 -28.32
C PRO A 323 22.42 29.70 -27.20
N VAL A 324 22.40 29.19 -25.98
CA VAL A 324 22.82 29.92 -24.76
C VAL A 324 24.21 29.49 -24.32
N ARG A 325 24.54 28.20 -24.46
CA ARG A 325 25.84 27.64 -24.07
C ARG A 325 26.17 26.40 -24.89
N VAL A 326 27.43 26.28 -25.32
CA VAL A 326 27.99 25.06 -25.93
C VAL A 326 29.14 24.54 -25.07
N GLU A 327 28.99 23.36 -24.49
CA GLU A 327 30.05 22.72 -23.69
C GLU A 327 29.94 21.20 -23.71
N GLY A 328 31.07 20.50 -23.65
CA GLY A 328 31.11 19.05 -23.46
C GLY A 328 30.41 18.24 -24.58
N GLY A 329 30.26 18.81 -25.78
CA GLY A 329 29.55 18.17 -26.89
C GLY A 329 28.03 18.38 -26.90
N TYR A 330 27.52 19.24 -26.02
CA TYR A 330 26.10 19.60 -25.93
C TYR A 330 25.88 21.09 -26.13
N VAL A 331 24.70 21.44 -26.63
CA VAL A 331 24.21 22.81 -26.82
C VAL A 331 22.95 22.97 -25.99
N THR A 332 22.99 23.84 -24.98
CA THR A 332 21.77 24.28 -24.31
C THR A 332 21.25 25.52 -25.01
N ALA A 333 20.01 25.45 -25.51
CA ALA A 333 19.39 26.48 -26.32
C ALA A 333 17.92 26.65 -25.96
N TYR A 334 17.40 27.86 -26.12
CA TYR A 334 15.96 28.09 -26.13
C TYR A 334 15.41 27.61 -27.47
N ASP A 335 14.50 26.65 -27.46
CA ASP A 335 13.85 26.15 -28.67
C ASP A 335 12.55 26.90 -28.92
N HIS A 336 12.57 27.77 -29.93
CA HIS A 336 11.39 28.57 -30.30
C HIS A 336 10.24 27.73 -30.83
N THR A 337 10.48 26.49 -31.26
CA THR A 337 9.40 25.60 -31.74
C THR A 337 8.62 24.97 -30.60
N SER A 338 9.23 24.76 -29.43
CA SER A 338 8.58 24.19 -28.25
C SER A 338 8.45 25.16 -27.06
N ASP A 339 8.95 26.39 -27.23
CA ASP A 339 8.94 27.47 -26.22
C ASP A 339 9.54 27.05 -24.86
N GLU A 340 10.66 26.30 -24.91
CA GLU A 340 11.32 25.74 -23.72
C GLU A 340 12.85 25.69 -23.91
N VAL A 341 13.62 25.84 -22.82
CA VAL A 341 15.08 25.64 -22.83
C VAL A 341 15.40 24.14 -22.84
N ARG A 342 16.14 23.70 -23.86
CA ARG A 342 16.52 22.29 -24.04
C ARG A 342 17.99 22.12 -24.36
N THR A 343 18.52 20.97 -23.97
CA THR A 343 19.91 20.59 -24.22
C THR A 343 19.98 19.54 -25.33
N TYR A 344 20.68 19.88 -26.42
CA TYR A 344 20.84 19.06 -27.62
C TYR A 344 22.27 18.53 -27.71
N PRO A 345 22.47 17.20 -27.89
CA PRO A 345 23.79 16.67 -28.23
C PRO A 345 24.20 17.08 -29.65
N LEU A 346 25.39 17.66 -29.83
CA LEU A 346 25.90 18.13 -31.12
C LEU A 346 25.95 17.02 -32.18
N HIS A 347 26.29 15.79 -31.78
CA HIS A 347 26.39 14.65 -32.71
C HIS A 347 25.04 14.22 -33.30
N ARG A 348 23.91 14.73 -32.78
CA ARG A 348 22.57 14.49 -33.34
C ARG A 348 22.05 15.66 -34.18
N ILE A 349 22.83 16.73 -34.29
CA ILE A 349 22.52 17.86 -35.17
C ILE A 349 23.08 17.51 -36.55
N THR A 350 22.18 17.31 -37.52
CA THR A 350 22.54 16.89 -38.88
C THR A 350 23.09 18.05 -39.71
N GLY A 351 22.75 19.28 -39.36
CA GLY A 351 23.39 20.48 -39.87
C GLY A 351 22.73 21.76 -39.38
N VAL A 352 23.43 22.87 -39.60
CA VAL A 352 23.14 24.17 -39.01
C VAL A 352 23.21 25.24 -40.09
N SER A 353 22.26 26.18 -40.09
CA SER A 353 22.29 27.37 -40.93
C SER A 353 21.94 28.58 -40.10
N GLU A 354 22.76 29.63 -40.17
CA GLU A 354 22.43 30.95 -39.64
C GLU A 354 21.17 31.45 -40.33
N LEU A 355 20.24 31.98 -39.54
CA LEU A 355 19.09 32.67 -40.07
C LEU A 355 19.58 34.07 -40.47
N ALA A 356 19.39 34.47 -41.73
CA ALA A 356 19.83 35.79 -42.17
C ALA A 356 19.12 36.88 -41.35
N ASP A 357 19.90 37.72 -40.65
CA ASP A 357 19.43 38.87 -39.89
C ASP A 357 18.90 39.94 -40.86
N ASP A 358 17.58 40.13 -40.86
CA ASP A 358 16.97 41.38 -41.30
C ASP A 358 15.93 41.86 -40.26
N ALA A 359 16.49 42.66 -39.36
CA ALA A 359 15.97 43.93 -38.86
C ALA A 359 14.73 43.95 -37.94
N VAL A 360 15.08 44.10 -36.65
CA VAL A 360 14.44 44.83 -35.53
C VAL A 360 13.29 44.15 -34.80
#